data_AF-A0A7W0MEC8-F1
#
_entry.id   AF-A0A7W0MEC8-F1
#
_cell.length_a   1.000
_cell.length_b   1.000
_cell.length_c   1.000
_cell.angle_alpha   90.00
_cell.angle_beta   90.00
_cell.angle_gamma   90.00
#
_symmetry.space_group_name_H-M   'P 1'
#
loop_
_entity.id
_entity.type
_entity.pdbx_description
1 polymer ?
#
loop_
_entity_poly.entity_id
_entity_poly.type
_entity_poly.pdbx_seq_one_letter_code
_entity_poly.pdbx_strand_id
1 'polypeptide(L)'
;MRRAEQLIGQQKAATLNKSLLLQRQEDFRRLQIINNEMMTATMSAPEPDYKLISNTTSEIKKRASRLKESLALPKMEEADAKANQQTLVARANESVKERLIRLDELIMSFISNPIFRTPGAIDTKLSARAQRDLDRIIELSYSVKKDADKLNKAAR
;
A
#
# COMPACT_ATOMS: atom_id res chain seq x y z
N MET A 1 -17.14 27.45 -32.57
CA MET A 1 -17.62 26.54 -31.50
C MET A 1 -16.67 25.36 -31.27
N ARG A 2 -16.44 24.45 -32.24
CA ARG A 2 -15.60 23.24 -32.05
C ARG A 2 -14.17 23.47 -31.48
N ARG A 3 -13.48 24.54 -31.87
CA ARG A 3 -12.11 24.84 -31.39
C ARG A 3 -12.05 25.25 -29.91
N ALA A 4 -13.08 25.93 -29.40
CA ALA A 4 -13.16 26.33 -28.00
C ALA A 4 -13.46 25.14 -27.07
N GLU A 5 -14.34 24.23 -27.51
CA GLU A 5 -14.63 22.96 -26.81
C GLU A 5 -13.40 22.06 -26.74
N GLN A 6 -12.61 22.00 -27.82
CA GLN A 6 -11.39 21.21 -27.89
C GLN A 6 -10.29 21.75 -26.94
N LEU A 7 -10.15 23.07 -26.81
CA LEU A 7 -9.23 23.70 -25.86
C LEU A 7 -9.63 23.46 -24.40
N ILE A 8 -10.93 23.53 -24.09
CA ILE A 8 -11.47 23.23 -22.76
C ILE A 8 -11.24 21.76 -22.40
N GLY A 9 -11.44 20.84 -23.35
CA GLY A 9 -11.17 19.41 -23.16
C GLY A 9 -9.69 19.12 -22.87
N GLN A 10 -8.78 19.75 -23.60
CA GLN A 10 -7.34 19.59 -23.42
C GLN A 10 -6.86 20.15 -22.07
N GLN A 11 -7.35 21.32 -21.64
CA GLN A 11 -7.00 21.89 -20.33
C GLN A 11 -7.51 21.03 -19.17
N LYS A 12 -8.72 20.47 -19.29
CA LYS A 12 -9.27 19.54 -18.29
C LYS A 12 -8.42 18.28 -18.18
N ALA A 13 -8.05 17.66 -19.30
CA ALA A 13 -7.19 16.47 -19.31
C ALA A 13 -5.80 16.74 -18.70
N ALA A 14 -5.17 17.87 -19.04
CA ALA A 14 -3.88 18.25 -18.48
C ALA A 14 -3.93 18.50 -16.96
N THR A 15 -4.99 19.17 -16.49
CA THR A 15 -5.21 19.42 -15.06
C THR A 15 -5.43 18.12 -14.29
N LEU A 16 -6.21 17.20 -14.87
CA LEU A 16 -6.50 15.89 -14.29
C LEU A 16 -5.22 15.04 -14.18
N ASN A 17 -4.41 15.00 -15.24
CA ASN A 17 -3.11 14.32 -15.23
C ASN A 17 -2.15 14.87 -14.16
N LYS A 18 -2.10 16.20 -13.99
CA LYS A 18 -1.30 16.84 -12.92
C LYS A 18 -1.81 16.45 -11.53
N SER A 19 -3.12 16.45 -11.32
CA SER A 19 -3.71 16.10 -10.03
C SER A 19 -3.44 14.64 -9.64
N LEU A 20 -3.52 13.71 -10.60
CA LEU A 20 -3.21 12.30 -10.39
C LEU A 20 -1.73 12.08 -10.07
N LEU A 21 -0.84 12.80 -10.74
CA LEU A 21 0.59 12.74 -10.45
C LEU A 21 0.90 13.22 -9.02
N LEU A 22 0.30 14.34 -8.60
CA LEU A 22 0.49 14.87 -7.25
C LEU A 22 -0.08 13.95 -6.19
N GLN A 23 -1.27 13.36 -6.42
CA GLN A 23 -1.85 12.38 -5.50
C GLN A 23 -0.96 11.15 -5.37
N ARG A 24 -0.44 10.63 -6.48
CA ARG A 24 0.50 9.51 -6.46
C ARG A 24 1.73 9.83 -5.61
N GLN A 25 2.38 10.98 -5.84
CA GLN A 25 3.55 11.40 -5.07
C GLN A 25 3.25 11.55 -3.57
N GLU A 26 2.09 12.13 -3.23
CA GLU A 26 1.65 12.27 -1.85
C GLU A 26 1.37 10.91 -1.21
N ASP A 27 0.69 10.00 -1.91
CA ASP A 27 0.39 8.67 -1.38
C ASP A 27 1.68 7.85 -1.17
N PHE A 28 2.66 7.93 -2.08
CA PHE A 28 4.00 7.35 -1.88
C PHE A 28 4.68 7.88 -0.62
N ARG A 29 4.79 9.21 -0.52
CA ARG A 29 5.44 9.89 0.62
C ARG A 29 4.76 9.52 1.92
N ARG A 30 3.44 9.59 1.96
CA ARG A 30 2.67 9.32 3.17
C ARG A 30 2.72 7.87 3.58
N LEU A 31 2.71 6.93 2.64
CA LEU A 31 2.87 5.51 2.94
C LEU A 31 4.16 5.26 3.73
N GLN A 32 5.26 5.89 3.34
CA GLN A 32 6.54 5.79 4.05
C GLN A 32 6.48 6.46 5.44
N ILE A 33 5.95 7.69 5.52
CA ILE A 33 5.87 8.44 6.79
C ILE A 33 5.04 7.69 7.83
N ILE A 34 3.81 7.30 7.49
CA ILE A 34 2.90 6.66 8.45
C ILE A 34 3.41 5.28 8.88
N ASN A 35 4.11 4.57 7.99
CA ASN A 35 4.73 3.30 8.31
C ASN A 35 5.86 3.49 9.34
N ASN A 36 6.75 4.46 9.11
CA ASN A 36 7.85 4.75 10.04
C ASN A 36 7.35 5.22 11.41
N GLU A 37 6.32 6.09 11.44
CA GLU A 37 5.68 6.54 12.67
C GLU A 37 5.07 5.36 13.45
N MET A 38 4.33 4.47 12.77
CA MET A 38 3.74 3.27 13.36
C MET A 38 4.81 2.33 13.94
N MET A 39 5.88 2.07 13.18
CA MET A 39 6.95 1.17 13.63
C MET A 39 7.68 1.75 14.83
N THR A 40 7.97 3.05 14.81
CA THR A 40 8.60 3.75 15.95
C THR A 40 7.74 3.65 17.20
N ALA A 41 6.45 3.97 17.09
CA ALA A 41 5.52 3.96 18.21
C ALA A 41 5.26 2.55 18.77
N THR A 42 5.16 1.54 17.90
CA THR A 42 4.76 0.18 18.31
C THR A 42 5.93 -0.66 18.80
N MET A 43 7.10 -0.54 18.16
CA MET A 43 8.26 -1.36 18.52
C MET A 43 8.93 -0.90 19.81
N SER A 44 8.87 0.40 20.11
CA SER A 44 9.43 0.98 21.33
C SER A 44 8.52 0.81 22.55
N ALA A 45 7.23 0.50 22.34
CA ALA A 45 6.27 0.37 23.42
C ALA A 45 6.29 -1.04 24.04
N PRO A 46 6.18 -1.15 25.38
CA PRO A 46 6.09 -2.44 26.07
C PRO A 46 4.84 -3.21 25.63
N GLU A 47 3.72 -2.50 25.45
CA GLU A 47 2.46 -3.07 24.96
C GLU A 47 2.00 -2.36 23.68
N PRO A 48 1.35 -3.07 22.72
CA PRO A 48 0.86 -2.44 21.50
C PRO A 48 -0.35 -1.52 21.75
N ASP A 49 -0.30 -0.28 21.26
CA ASP A 49 -1.50 0.57 21.15
C ASP A 49 -2.36 0.10 19.96
N TYR A 50 -3.36 -0.73 20.25
CA TYR A 50 -4.24 -1.30 19.24
C TYR A 50 -5.12 -0.26 18.53
N LYS A 51 -5.41 0.89 19.15
CA LYS A 51 -6.17 1.97 18.50
C LYS A 51 -5.29 2.69 17.48
N LEU A 52 -4.04 2.98 17.83
CA LEU A 52 -3.06 3.53 16.89
C LEU A 52 -2.85 2.58 15.71
N ILE A 53 -2.61 1.30 15.98
CA ILE A 53 -2.39 0.27 14.95
C ILE A 53 -3.58 0.18 13.99
N SER A 54 -4.82 0.15 14.50
CA SER A 54 -6.02 0.10 13.65
C SER A 54 -6.14 1.32 12.74
N ASN A 55 -5.93 2.52 13.28
CA ASN A 55 -6.02 3.75 12.49
C ASN A 55 -4.93 3.82 11.42
N THR A 56 -3.68 3.52 11.78
CA THR A 56 -2.56 3.63 10.85
C THR A 56 -2.64 2.59 9.74
N THR A 57 -2.96 1.33 10.07
CA THR A 57 -3.14 0.28 9.06
C THR A 57 -4.34 0.55 8.13
N SER A 58 -5.39 1.23 8.62
CA SER A 58 -6.49 1.72 7.76
C SER A 58 -6.01 2.76 6.73
N GLU A 59 -5.18 3.72 7.15
CA GLU A 59 -4.65 4.74 6.22
C GLU A 59 -3.61 4.14 5.26
N ILE A 60 -2.76 3.21 5.70
CA ILE A 60 -1.84 2.45 4.82
C ILE A 60 -2.63 1.75 3.72
N LYS A 61 -3.68 0.99 4.09
CA LYS A 61 -4.54 0.29 3.13
C LYS A 61 -5.10 1.24 2.08
N LYS A 62 -5.69 2.36 2.53
CA LYS A 62 -6.31 3.37 1.65
C LYS A 62 -5.32 3.93 0.63
N ARG A 63 -4.10 4.25 1.06
CA ARG A 63 -3.05 4.78 0.16
C ARG A 63 -2.54 3.73 -0.80
N ALA A 64 -2.29 2.51 -0.32
CA ALA A 64 -1.88 1.40 -1.17
C ALA A 64 -2.94 1.08 -2.24
N SER A 65 -4.23 1.09 -1.89
CA SER A 65 -5.33 0.94 -2.86
C SER A 65 -5.31 2.02 -3.95
N ARG A 66 -5.16 3.29 -3.58
CA ARG A 66 -5.07 4.40 -4.55
C ARG A 66 -3.83 4.30 -5.43
N LEU A 67 -2.69 3.90 -4.86
CA LEU A 67 -1.47 3.67 -5.64
C LEU A 67 -1.66 2.53 -6.65
N LYS A 68 -2.28 1.42 -6.23
CA LYS A 68 -2.61 0.32 -7.14
C LYS A 68 -3.49 0.77 -8.31
N GLU A 69 -4.56 1.51 -8.01
CA GLU A 69 -5.47 2.04 -9.03
C GLU A 69 -4.78 3.05 -9.97
N SER A 70 -3.95 3.95 -9.41
CA SER A 70 -3.31 5.03 -10.17
C SER A 70 -2.05 4.64 -10.94
N LEU A 71 -1.43 3.51 -10.61
CA LEU A 71 -0.25 2.98 -11.30
C LEU A 71 -0.63 2.05 -12.46
N ALA A 72 -1.84 1.47 -12.44
CA ALA A 72 -2.36 0.58 -13.48
C ALA A 72 -1.36 -0.53 -13.88
N LEU A 73 -0.66 -1.10 -12.89
CA LEU A 73 0.35 -2.14 -13.12
C LEU A 73 -0.34 -3.41 -13.67
N PRO A 74 0.32 -4.15 -14.57
CA PRO A 74 -0.23 -5.38 -15.11
C PRO A 74 -0.56 -6.38 -14.00
N LYS A 75 -1.73 -7.01 -14.12
CA LYS A 75 -2.19 -8.04 -13.17
C LYS A 75 -1.26 -9.25 -13.23
N MET A 76 -1.05 -9.86 -12.07
CA MET A 76 -0.26 -11.08 -11.94
C MET A 76 -1.01 -12.29 -12.53
N GLU A 77 -0.29 -13.24 -13.10
CA GLU A 77 -0.83 -14.54 -13.56
C GLU A 77 -1.16 -15.46 -12.37
N GLU A 78 -2.14 -16.36 -12.56
CA GLU A 78 -2.78 -17.15 -11.50
C GLU A 78 -1.85 -18.12 -10.74
N ALA A 79 -0.72 -18.52 -11.34
CA ALA A 79 0.22 -19.47 -10.74
C ALA A 79 0.86 -18.93 -9.45
N ASP A 80 1.16 -17.63 -9.41
CA ASP A 80 1.73 -16.97 -8.23
C ASP A 80 0.71 -16.78 -7.09
N ALA A 81 -0.60 -16.83 -7.39
CA ALA A 81 -1.66 -16.70 -6.40
C ALA A 81 -1.77 -17.93 -5.48
N LYS A 82 -1.42 -19.13 -5.97
CA LYS A 82 -1.46 -20.38 -5.19
C LYS A 82 -0.34 -20.47 -4.15
N ALA A 83 0.88 -20.05 -4.51
CA ALA A 83 1.99 -19.95 -3.55
C ALA A 83 1.69 -18.96 -2.41
N ASN A 84 0.87 -17.94 -2.69
CA ASN A 84 0.44 -16.94 -1.72
C ASN A 84 -0.50 -17.53 -0.65
N GLN A 85 -1.39 -18.46 -1.01
CA GLN A 85 -2.33 -19.07 -0.06
C GLN A 85 -1.62 -20.00 0.94
N GLN A 86 -0.69 -20.84 0.48
CA GLN A 86 0.06 -21.75 1.34
C GLN A 86 0.83 -21.01 2.45
N THR A 87 1.34 -19.83 2.09
CA THR A 87 2.09 -18.96 2.97
C THR A 87 1.20 -18.34 4.06
N LEU A 88 -0.05 -17.99 3.76
CA LEU A 88 -1.00 -17.41 4.72
C LEU A 88 -1.41 -18.39 5.83
N VAL A 89 -1.53 -19.69 5.53
CA VAL A 89 -1.94 -20.72 6.51
C VAL A 89 -0.86 -20.92 7.59
N ALA A 90 0.42 -20.85 7.22
CA ALA A 90 1.55 -20.99 8.15
C ALA A 90 1.67 -19.83 9.16
N ARG A 91 0.91 -18.75 8.97
CA ARG A 91 1.08 -17.46 9.65
C ARG A 91 -0.05 -17.13 10.62
N ALA A 92 -0.96 -18.08 10.85
CA ALA A 92 -2.12 -17.89 11.73
C ALA A 92 -1.75 -17.53 13.18
N ASN A 93 -0.55 -17.91 13.63
CA ASN A 93 -0.07 -17.71 15.00
C ASN A 93 0.85 -16.50 15.18
N GLU A 94 1.09 -15.70 14.14
CA GLU A 94 1.95 -14.52 14.25
C GLU A 94 1.34 -13.49 15.22
N SER A 95 2.17 -12.94 16.11
CA SER A 95 1.83 -11.79 16.93
C SER A 95 1.53 -10.55 16.07
N VAL A 96 0.87 -9.55 16.67
CA VAL A 96 0.61 -8.28 15.98
C VAL A 96 1.91 -7.59 15.58
N LYS A 97 2.94 -7.61 16.45
CA LYS A 97 4.25 -6.98 16.15
C LYS A 97 4.95 -7.65 14.97
N GLU A 98 4.97 -8.98 14.89
CA GLU A 98 5.55 -9.71 13.75
C GLU A 98 4.84 -9.38 12.43
N ARG A 99 3.50 -9.28 12.46
CA ARG A 99 2.72 -8.87 11.28
C ARG A 99 3.00 -7.44 10.85
N LEU A 100 3.26 -6.53 11.80
CA LEU A 100 3.65 -5.15 11.49
C LEU A 100 5.06 -5.07 10.89
N ILE A 101 6.01 -5.86 11.38
CA ILE A 101 7.35 -5.97 10.77
C ILE A 101 7.23 -6.42 9.32
N ARG A 102 6.40 -7.43 9.03
CA ARG A 102 6.19 -7.84 7.62
C ARG A 102 5.53 -6.75 6.79
N LEU A 103 4.57 -6.02 7.36
CA LEU A 103 3.94 -4.91 6.65
C LEU A 103 4.98 -3.83 6.29
N ASP A 104 5.88 -3.52 7.21
CA ASP A 104 7.03 -2.65 6.98
C ASP A 104 7.92 -3.17 5.84
N GLU A 105 8.32 -4.45 5.88
CA GLU A 105 9.13 -5.07 4.81
C GLU A 105 8.47 -4.98 3.43
N LEU A 106 7.16 -5.21 3.35
CA LEU A 106 6.39 -5.09 2.11
C LEU A 106 6.37 -3.65 1.60
N ILE A 107 6.16 -2.68 2.49
CA ILE A 107 6.17 -1.25 2.15
C ILE A 107 7.57 -0.84 1.68
N MET A 108 8.62 -1.27 2.37
CA MET A 108 10.02 -1.00 2.01
C MET A 108 10.38 -1.64 0.67
N SER A 109 9.94 -2.88 0.41
CA SER A 109 10.10 -3.55 -0.89
C SER A 109 9.42 -2.76 -2.02
N PHE A 110 8.19 -2.29 -1.78
CA PHE A 110 7.44 -1.52 -2.76
C PHE A 110 8.14 -0.18 -3.06
N ILE A 111 8.43 0.64 -2.06
CA ILE A 111 9.00 1.99 -2.27
C ILE A 111 10.42 1.96 -2.84
N SER A 112 11.18 0.89 -2.58
CA SER A 112 12.53 0.71 -3.10
C SER A 112 12.57 0.08 -4.49
N ASN A 113 11.42 -0.29 -5.06
CA ASN A 113 11.35 -0.92 -6.36
C ASN A 113 11.96 0.00 -7.45
N PRO A 114 12.97 -0.47 -8.20
CA PRO A 114 13.66 0.34 -9.21
C PRO A 114 12.76 0.87 -10.33
N ILE A 115 11.58 0.31 -10.54
CA ILE A 115 10.62 0.79 -11.55
C ILE A 115 10.25 2.27 -11.35
N PHE A 116 10.34 2.77 -10.12
CA PHE A 116 10.04 4.18 -9.79
C PHE A 116 11.22 5.12 -10.05
N ARG A 117 12.40 4.60 -10.38
CA ARG A 117 13.63 5.37 -10.64
C ARG A 117 13.99 5.49 -12.11
N THR A 118 13.46 4.62 -12.97
CA THR A 118 13.81 4.56 -14.39
C THR A 118 12.61 4.94 -15.25
N PRO A 119 12.47 6.23 -15.65
CA PRO A 119 11.40 6.64 -16.56
C PRO A 119 11.51 5.90 -17.89
N GLY A 120 10.42 5.27 -18.34
CA GLY A 120 10.31 4.67 -19.68
C GLY A 120 10.73 3.20 -19.80
N ALA A 121 11.25 2.57 -18.74
CA ALA A 121 11.51 1.13 -18.75
C ALA A 121 10.24 0.35 -18.36
N ILE A 122 9.66 -0.38 -19.32
CA ILE A 122 8.62 -1.38 -19.03
C ILE A 122 9.34 -2.66 -18.62
N ASP A 123 9.80 -2.72 -17.37
CA ASP A 123 10.25 -3.97 -16.78
C ASP A 123 9.04 -4.70 -16.18
N THR A 124 8.60 -5.76 -16.88
CA THR A 124 7.43 -6.55 -16.49
C THR A 124 7.62 -7.25 -15.16
N LYS A 125 8.84 -7.64 -14.80
CA LYS A 125 9.15 -8.29 -13.52
C LYS A 125 9.08 -7.30 -12.37
N LEU A 126 9.65 -6.11 -12.55
CA LEU A 126 9.58 -5.05 -11.54
C LEU A 126 8.15 -4.55 -11.36
N SER A 127 7.38 -4.46 -12.46
CA SER A 127 5.95 -4.10 -12.43
C SER A 127 5.14 -5.14 -11.66
N ALA A 128 5.31 -6.43 -11.98
CA ALA A 128 4.62 -7.52 -11.29
C ALA A 128 4.98 -7.57 -9.80
N ARG A 129 6.24 -7.31 -9.44
CA ARG A 129 6.67 -7.21 -8.04
C ARG A 129 5.97 -6.05 -7.33
N ALA A 130 5.97 -4.84 -7.89
CA ALA A 130 5.30 -3.68 -7.30
C ALA A 130 3.80 -3.93 -7.11
N GLN A 131 3.16 -4.56 -8.09
CA GLN A 131 1.75 -4.94 -8.02
C GLN A 131 1.49 -5.94 -6.88
N ARG A 132 2.31 -7.00 -6.79
CA ARG A 132 2.23 -8.01 -5.72
C ARG A 132 2.45 -7.41 -4.34
N ASP A 133 3.41 -6.49 -4.20
CA ASP A 133 3.68 -5.83 -2.93
C ASP A 133 2.47 -4.99 -2.50
N LEU A 134 1.86 -4.21 -3.42
CA LEU A 134 0.63 -3.46 -3.12
C LEU A 134 -0.53 -4.35 -2.69
N ASP A 135 -0.73 -5.48 -3.38
CA ASP A 135 -1.79 -6.43 -3.02
C ASP A 135 -1.60 -6.96 -1.60
N ARG A 136 -0.37 -7.36 -1.26
CA ARG A 136 -0.04 -7.86 0.07
C ARG A 136 -0.12 -6.79 1.15
N ILE A 137 0.28 -5.54 0.86
CA ILE A 137 0.13 -4.41 1.78
C ILE A 137 -1.35 -4.20 2.09
N ILE A 138 -2.23 -4.22 1.07
CA ILE A 138 -3.67 -4.03 1.24
C ILE A 138 -4.28 -5.16 2.08
N GLU A 139 -3.96 -6.41 1.77
CA GLU A 139 -4.45 -7.60 2.48
C GLU A 139 -4.00 -7.62 3.93
N LEU A 140 -2.69 -7.46 4.17
CA LEU A 140 -2.11 -7.53 5.51
C LEU A 140 -2.58 -6.35 6.38
N SER A 141 -2.64 -5.14 5.83
CA SER A 141 -3.16 -3.97 6.54
C SER A 141 -4.61 -4.17 6.97
N TYR A 142 -5.44 -4.77 6.10
CA TYR A 142 -6.83 -5.08 6.44
C TYR A 142 -6.93 -6.12 7.56
N SER A 143 -6.13 -7.20 7.48
CA SER A 143 -6.12 -8.24 8.51
C SER A 143 -5.64 -7.71 9.86
N VAL A 144 -4.53 -6.96 9.89
CA VAL A 144 -3.97 -6.38 11.11
C VAL A 144 -4.96 -5.40 11.74
N LYS A 145 -5.62 -4.54 10.94
CA LYS A 145 -6.67 -3.65 11.43
C LYS A 145 -7.78 -4.43 12.14
N LYS A 146 -8.27 -5.51 11.51
CA LYS A 146 -9.37 -6.32 12.06
C LYS A 146 -8.99 -6.94 13.41
N ASP A 147 -7.76 -7.40 13.54
CA ASP A 147 -7.28 -8.00 14.79
C ASP A 147 -7.02 -6.95 15.86
N ALA A 148 -6.43 -5.79 15.50
CA ALA A 148 -6.27 -4.66 16.40
C ALA A 148 -7.62 -4.13 16.90
N ASP A 149 -8.63 -4.03 16.04
CA ASP A 149 -10.00 -3.64 16.44
C ASP A 149 -10.61 -4.61 17.45
N LYS A 150 -10.37 -5.92 17.31
CA LYS A 150 -10.83 -6.93 18.27
C LYS A 150 -10.10 -6.81 19.60
N LEU A 151 -8.78 -6.69 19.58
CA LEU A 151 -7.94 -6.58 20.78
C LEU A 151 -8.24 -5.30 21.55
N ASN A 152 -8.41 -4.17 20.85
CA ASN A 152 -8.82 -2.91 21.45
C ASN A 152 -10.21 -2.96 22.11
N LYS A 153 -11.12 -3.81 21.61
CA LYS A 153 -12.43 -4.03 22.24
C LYS A 153 -12.33 -4.95 23.46
N ALA A 154 -11.47 -5.97 23.42
CA ALA A 154 -11.28 -6.90 24.52
C ALA A 154 -10.49 -6.30 25.70
N ALA A 155 -9.67 -5.28 25.46
CA ALA A 155 -8.91 -4.56 26.48
C ALA A 155 -9.71 -3.43 27.18
N ARG A 156 -10.96 -3.21 26.78
CA ARG A 156 -11.89 -2.24 27.39
C ARG A 156 -12.89 -2.96 28.28
#